data_AF-A0A1J8QYI1-F1
#
_entry.id   AF-A0A1J8QYI1-F1
#
_cell.length_a   1.000
_cell.length_b   1.000
_cell.length_c   1.000
_cell.angle_alpha   90.00
_cell.angle_beta   90.00
_cell.angle_gamma   90.00
#
_symmetry.space_group_name_H-M   'P 1'
#
loop_
_entity.id
_entity.type
_entity.pdbx_description
1 polymer ?
#
loop_
_entity_poly.entity_id
_entity_poly.type
_entity_poly.pdbx_seq_one_letter_code
_entity_poly.pdbx_strand_id
1 'polypeptide(L)'
;MNSFTKTPVNTVWFVAGFSVILGMLSFAGAQAINAIFAISVTALYIAYAIPITARFVFKNDFKPGPFDLGVFSLPIAIISVSFMAFMDIVFFFPTTPQTSVAGMNYTVVVLGGILFLSVVWYYFPVYGGVHWFTGPVSNVGKVSEEAASSIRGSVEKNVHAEATVEA
;
A
#
# COMPACT_ATOMS: atom_id res chain seq x y z
N MET A 1 -16.69 -2.94 -7.75
CA MET A 1 -16.20 -2.36 -9.02
C MET A 1 -17.41 -1.95 -9.84
N ASN A 2 -17.46 -0.75 -10.43
CA ASN A 2 -18.57 -0.36 -11.29
C ASN A 2 -18.52 -1.19 -12.59
N SER A 3 -19.65 -1.74 -13.04
CA SER A 3 -19.69 -2.65 -14.20
C SER A 3 -19.39 -1.95 -15.52
N PHE A 4 -19.70 -0.65 -15.63
CA PHE A 4 -19.55 0.14 -16.85
C PHE A 4 -18.15 0.74 -16.96
N THR A 5 -17.72 1.46 -15.93
CA THR A 5 -16.41 2.16 -15.95
C THR A 5 -15.25 1.30 -15.47
N LYS A 6 -15.51 0.12 -14.89
CA LYS A 6 -14.51 -0.75 -14.23
C LYS A 6 -13.71 -0.02 -13.13
N THR A 7 -14.17 1.14 -12.65
CA THR A 7 -13.54 1.90 -11.58
C THR A 7 -14.19 1.62 -10.21
N PRO A 8 -13.47 1.77 -9.09
CA PRO A 8 -13.99 1.54 -7.75
C PRO A 8 -14.78 2.76 -7.21
N VAL A 9 -15.86 3.17 -7.90
CA VAL A 9 -16.63 4.39 -7.60
C VAL A 9 -17.12 4.46 -6.15
N ASN A 10 -17.65 3.36 -5.60
CA ASN A 10 -18.14 3.32 -4.22
C ASN A 10 -17.02 3.54 -3.20
N THR A 11 -15.82 3.01 -3.47
CA THR A 11 -14.63 3.20 -2.63
C THR A 11 -14.18 4.65 -2.64
N VAL A 12 -14.23 5.31 -3.81
CA VAL A 12 -13.87 6.73 -3.94
C VAL A 12 -14.80 7.61 -3.12
N TRP A 13 -16.11 7.42 -3.23
CA TRP A 13 -17.09 8.17 -2.44
C TRP A 13 -16.95 7.92 -0.93
N PHE A 14 -16.66 6.68 -0.54
CA PHE A 14 -16.39 6.34 0.85
C PHE A 14 -15.19 7.12 1.39
N VAL A 15 -14.05 7.08 0.68
CA VAL A 15 -12.84 7.83 1.06
C VAL A 15 -13.10 9.33 1.06
N ALA A 16 -13.80 9.87 0.07
CA ALA A 16 -14.14 11.29 -0.01
C ALA A 16 -14.98 11.74 1.19
N GLY A 17 -16.00 10.95 1.57
CA GLY A 17 -16.83 11.23 2.74
C GLY A 17 -16.01 11.25 4.04
N PHE A 18 -15.15 10.26 4.26
CA PHE A 18 -14.25 10.23 5.41
C PHE A 18 -13.27 11.41 5.43
N SER A 19 -12.72 11.81 4.28
CA SER A 19 -11.84 12.97 4.18
C SER A 19 -12.55 14.27 4.55
N VAL A 20 -13.83 14.44 4.18
CA VAL A 20 -14.63 15.60 4.60
C VAL A 20 -14.85 15.59 6.12
N ILE A 21 -15.20 14.44 6.70
CA ILE A 21 -15.38 14.30 8.16
C ILE A 21 -14.09 14.64 8.91
N LEU A 22 -12.94 14.12 8.45
CA LEU A 22 -11.63 14.47 9.00
C LEU A 22 -11.30 15.95 8.80
N GLY A 23 -11.66 16.54 7.66
CA GLY A 23 -11.50 17.97 7.41
C GLY A 23 -12.29 18.85 8.37
N MET A 24 -13.47 18.40 8.82
CA MET A 24 -14.28 19.12 9.81
C MET A 24 -13.61 19.23 11.19
N LEU A 25 -12.60 18.40 11.51
CA LEU A 25 -11.82 18.57 12.75
C LEU A 25 -11.04 19.89 12.78
N SER A 26 -10.86 20.57 11.64
CA SER A 26 -10.32 21.95 11.63
C SER A 26 -11.13 22.92 12.50
N PHE A 27 -12.44 22.70 12.65
CA PHE A 27 -13.30 23.50 13.55
C PHE A 27 -13.18 23.11 15.02
N ALA A 28 -12.63 21.93 15.33
CA ALA A 28 -12.44 21.46 16.71
C ALA A 28 -11.20 22.09 17.38
N GLY A 29 -10.30 22.69 16.59
CA GLY A 29 -9.15 23.43 17.08
C GLY A 29 -7.81 22.96 16.51
N ALA A 30 -6.75 23.74 16.77
CA ALA A 30 -5.41 23.50 16.23
C ALA A 30 -4.84 22.14 16.65
N GLN A 31 -5.16 21.65 17.85
CA GLN A 31 -4.67 20.36 18.33
C GLN A 31 -5.25 19.18 17.53
N ALA A 32 -6.53 19.25 17.17
CA ALA A 32 -7.21 18.18 16.43
C ALA A 32 -6.65 18.05 15.00
N ILE A 33 -6.46 19.17 14.31
CA ILE A 33 -5.90 19.15 12.95
C ILE A 33 -4.41 18.76 12.93
N ASN A 34 -3.62 19.19 13.92
CA ASN A 34 -2.22 18.77 14.06
C ASN A 34 -2.11 17.25 14.28
N ALA A 35 -3.01 16.66 15.08
CA ALA A 35 -3.06 15.22 15.27
C ALA A 35 -3.36 14.48 13.95
N ILE A 36 -4.26 14.99 13.10
CA ILE A 36 -4.53 14.38 11.79
C ILE A 36 -3.29 14.40 10.89
N PHE A 37 -2.57 15.53 10.84
CA PHE A 37 -1.34 15.62 10.04
C PHE A 37 -0.23 14.71 10.56
N ALA A 38 -0.07 14.58 11.87
CA ALA A 38 0.86 13.61 12.44
C ALA A 38 0.47 12.17 12.05
N ILE A 39 -0.81 11.81 12.19
CA ILE A 39 -1.31 10.47 11.83
C ILE A 39 -1.10 10.18 10.34
N SER A 40 -1.28 11.15 9.44
CA SER A 40 -1.11 10.91 8.00
C SER A 40 0.32 10.52 7.65
N VAL A 41 1.31 11.10 8.32
CA VAL A 41 2.73 10.75 8.16
C VAL A 41 3.04 9.42 8.83
N THR A 42 2.63 9.21 10.09
CA THR A 42 2.96 7.98 10.82
C THR A 42 2.28 6.75 10.21
N ALA A 43 1.01 6.88 9.78
CA ALA A 43 0.30 5.79 9.12
C ALA A 43 0.96 5.41 7.78
N LEU A 44 1.47 6.41 7.04
CA LEU A 44 2.22 6.18 5.80
C LEU A 44 3.55 5.46 6.06
N TYR A 45 4.28 5.87 7.09
CA TYR A 45 5.53 5.22 7.49
C TYR A 45 5.31 3.77 7.89
N ILE A 46 4.29 3.47 8.70
CA ILE A 46 3.91 2.09 9.03
C ILE A 46 3.55 1.31 7.76
N ALA A 47 2.72 1.90 6.88
CA ALA A 47 2.29 1.25 5.64
C ALA A 47 3.46 0.91 4.69
N TYR A 48 4.53 1.73 4.67
CA TYR A 48 5.73 1.46 3.88
C TYR A 48 6.74 0.56 4.60
N ALA A 49 6.86 0.65 5.92
CA ALA A 49 7.72 -0.23 6.69
C ALA A 49 7.32 -1.70 6.56
N ILE A 50 6.01 -1.99 6.50
CA ILE A 50 5.49 -3.37 6.37
C ILE A 50 6.06 -4.10 5.12
N PRO A 51 5.85 -3.64 3.87
CA PRO A 51 6.37 -4.34 2.70
C PRO A 51 7.89 -4.30 2.60
N ILE A 52 8.56 -3.24 3.06
CA ILE A 52 10.02 -3.16 3.08
C ILE A 52 10.59 -4.24 3.99
N THR A 53 10.08 -4.37 5.21
CA THR A 53 10.51 -5.40 6.16
C THR A 53 10.09 -6.80 5.71
N ALA A 54 8.88 -6.95 5.15
CA ALA A 54 8.37 -8.23 4.68
C ALA A 54 9.25 -8.85 3.58
N ARG A 55 9.88 -8.02 2.72
CA ARG A 55 10.86 -8.44 1.71
C ARG A 55 12.05 -9.20 2.31
N PHE A 56 12.46 -8.90 3.54
CA PHE A 56 13.66 -9.49 4.14
C PHE A 56 13.35 -10.49 5.26
N VAL A 57 12.21 -10.36 5.94
CA VAL A 57 11.84 -11.21 7.08
C VAL A 57 11.17 -12.51 6.65
N PHE A 58 10.30 -12.47 5.64
CA PHE A 58 9.58 -13.66 5.19
C PHE A 58 10.29 -14.31 4.01
N LYS A 59 10.26 -15.64 3.95
CA LYS A 59 10.68 -16.36 2.75
C LYS A 59 9.81 -15.91 1.57
N ASN A 60 10.45 -15.39 0.54
CA ASN A 60 9.79 -14.95 -0.68
C ASN A 60 10.65 -15.32 -1.89
N ASP A 61 9.99 -15.64 -3.01
CA ASP A 61 10.65 -15.87 -4.30
C ASP A 61 10.88 -14.54 -5.01
N PHE A 62 11.64 -13.63 -4.37
CA PHE A 62 11.96 -12.35 -4.97
C PHE A 62 12.84 -12.55 -6.20
N LYS A 63 12.29 -12.17 -7.36
CA LYS A 63 13.02 -12.13 -8.63
C LYS A 63 13.46 -10.69 -8.87
N PRO A 64 14.77 -10.40 -8.92
CA PRO A 64 15.28 -9.07 -9.25
C PRO A 64 14.69 -8.58 -10.58
N GLY A 65 14.20 -7.34 -10.58
CA GLY A 65 13.75 -6.70 -11.82
C GLY A 65 14.94 -6.17 -12.64
N PRO A 66 14.67 -5.54 -13.80
CA PRO A 66 15.71 -4.91 -14.63
C PRO A 66 16.55 -3.86 -13.88
N PHE A 67 16.02 -3.32 -12.78
CA PHE A 67 16.73 -2.48 -11.84
C PHE A 67 16.71 -3.14 -10.45
N ASP A 68 17.90 -3.43 -9.92
CA ASP A 68 18.09 -3.92 -8.56
C ASP A 68 19.31 -3.24 -7.94
N LEU A 69 19.21 -2.94 -6.64
CA LEU A 69 20.29 -2.33 -5.87
C LEU A 69 21.32 -3.37 -5.39
N GLY A 70 21.09 -4.66 -5.67
CA GLY A 70 21.97 -5.76 -5.30
C GLY A 70 22.28 -5.73 -3.81
N VAL A 71 23.56 -5.69 -3.48
CA VAL A 71 24.07 -5.70 -2.09
C VAL A 71 23.62 -4.48 -1.26
N PHE A 72 23.31 -3.35 -1.90
CA PHE A 72 22.86 -2.15 -1.20
C PHE A 72 21.37 -2.18 -0.83
N SER A 73 20.61 -3.15 -1.34
CA SER A 73 19.17 -3.26 -1.04
C SER A 73 18.89 -3.43 0.46
N LEU A 74 19.67 -4.25 1.17
CA LEU A 74 19.49 -4.52 2.59
C LEU A 74 19.91 -3.34 3.49
N PRO A 75 21.11 -2.74 3.35
CA PRO A 75 21.49 -1.57 4.15
C PRO A 75 20.51 -0.40 4.00
N ILE A 76 20.06 -0.12 2.77
CA ILE A 76 19.11 0.97 2.51
C ILE A 76 17.76 0.67 3.17
N ALA A 77 17.26 -0.57 3.06
CA ALA A 77 16.03 -0.97 3.71
C ALA A 77 16.10 -0.80 5.24
N ILE A 78 17.21 -1.21 5.87
CA ILE A 78 17.42 -1.04 7.31
C ILE A 78 17.42 0.43 7.69
N ILE A 79 18.14 1.29 6.96
CA ILE A 79 18.19 2.73 7.22
C ILE A 79 16.79 3.35 7.08
N SER A 80 16.06 3.01 6.01
CA SER A 80 14.71 3.52 5.77
C SER A 80 13.73 3.12 6.88
N VAL A 81 13.67 1.84 7.24
CA VAL A 81 12.77 1.35 8.31
C VAL A 81 13.15 1.94 9.67
N SER A 82 14.44 2.03 9.97
CA SER A 82 14.93 2.62 11.23
C SER A 82 14.56 4.11 11.32
N PHE A 83 14.72 4.85 10.23
CA PHE A 83 14.34 6.26 10.18
C PHE A 83 12.83 6.47 10.32
N MET A 84 12.03 5.65 9.62
CA MET A 84 10.56 5.66 9.76
C MET A 84 10.13 5.40 11.21
N ALA A 85 10.68 4.35 11.84
CA ALA A 85 10.39 4.03 13.23
C ALA A 85 10.82 5.13 14.21
N PHE A 86 11.98 5.75 13.98
CA PHE A 86 12.44 6.89 14.76
C PHE A 86 11.47 8.08 14.65
N MET A 87 11.04 8.42 13.43
CA MET A 87 10.10 9.52 13.21
C MET A 87 8.73 9.23 13.82
N ASP A 88 8.23 8.00 13.74
CA ASP A 88 6.97 7.61 14.38
C ASP A 88 7.01 7.86 15.89
N ILE A 89 8.11 7.48 16.56
CA ILE A 89 8.31 7.76 17.99
C ILE A 89 8.26 9.27 18.24
N VAL A 90 8.98 10.08 17.45
CA VAL A 90 8.99 11.55 17.59
C VAL A 90 7.59 12.14 17.42
N PHE A 91 6.81 11.68 16.43
CA PHE A 91 5.46 12.15 16.17
C PHE A 91 4.44 11.74 17.25
N PHE A 92 4.74 10.74 18.07
CA PHE A 92 3.92 10.40 19.22
C PHE A 92 4.16 11.31 20.43
N PHE A 93 5.29 12.01 20.49
CA PHE A 93 5.53 12.99 21.55
C PHE A 93 4.78 14.31 21.30
N PRO A 94 4.36 15.00 22.38
CA PRO A 94 3.88 16.37 22.27
C PRO A 94 5.02 17.33 21.90
N THR A 95 4.67 18.44 21.24
CA THR A 95 5.62 19.47 20.83
C THR A 95 6.17 20.29 22.00
N THR A 96 5.47 20.28 23.14
CA THR A 96 5.91 20.94 24.37
C THR A 96 6.02 19.93 25.52
N PRO A 97 7.02 20.09 26.42
CA PRO A 97 7.21 19.19 27.55
C PRO A 97 6.16 19.39 28.66
N GLN A 98 5.48 20.53 28.69
CA GLN A 98 4.38 20.82 29.61
C GLN A 98 3.07 20.78 28.83
N THR A 99 2.36 19.66 28.88
CA THR A 99 1.03 19.50 28.25
C THR A 99 -0.02 19.15 29.30
N SER A 100 -1.15 19.86 29.24
CA SER A 100 -2.36 19.43 29.93
C SER A 100 -3.02 18.29 29.14
N VAL A 101 -3.96 17.56 29.75
CA VAL A 101 -4.71 16.48 29.06
C VAL A 101 -5.28 16.98 27.73
N ALA A 102 -5.89 18.17 27.72
CA ALA A 102 -6.44 18.77 26.51
C ALA A 102 -5.39 19.14 25.43
N GLY A 103 -4.12 19.34 25.82
CA GLY A 103 -3.02 19.70 24.94
C GLY A 103 -2.11 18.54 24.53
N MET A 104 -2.42 17.31 24.95
CA MET A 104 -1.60 16.14 24.63
C MET A 104 -1.75 15.74 23.16
N ASN A 105 -0.69 15.22 22.56
CA ASN A 105 -0.74 14.64 21.22
C ASN A 105 -1.43 13.26 21.30
N TYR A 106 -2.63 13.16 20.70
CA TYR A 106 -3.44 11.92 20.72
C TYR A 106 -3.19 10.99 19.52
N THR A 107 -2.18 11.28 18.69
CA THR A 107 -1.87 10.52 17.47
C THR A 107 -1.73 9.03 17.75
N VAL A 108 -1.00 8.63 18.79
CA VAL A 108 -0.78 7.20 19.13
C VAL A 108 -2.09 6.48 19.47
N VAL A 109 -2.99 7.13 20.19
CA VAL A 109 -4.28 6.54 20.61
C VAL A 109 -5.20 6.38 19.41
N VAL A 110 -5.30 7.43 18.57
CA VAL A 110 -6.15 7.40 17.38
C VAL A 110 -5.62 6.40 16.36
N LEU A 111 -4.31 6.40 16.11
CA LEU A 111 -3.66 5.44 15.21
C LEU A 111 -3.85 4.00 15.71
N GLY A 112 -3.62 3.75 17.00
CA GLY A 112 -3.85 2.44 17.61
C GLY A 112 -5.31 1.99 17.48
N GLY A 113 -6.27 2.90 17.69
CA GLY A 113 -7.69 2.65 17.48
C GLY A 113 -8.02 2.30 16.02
N ILE A 114 -7.46 3.02 15.05
CA ILE A 114 -7.66 2.75 13.62
C ILE A 114 -7.07 1.39 13.23
N LEU A 115 -5.85 1.06 13.68
CA LEU A 115 -5.23 -0.23 13.43
C LEU A 115 -6.03 -1.37 14.06
N PHE A 116 -6.50 -1.18 15.30
CA PHE A 116 -7.37 -2.14 15.98
C PHE A 116 -8.66 -2.38 15.20
N LEU A 117 -9.38 -1.31 14.82
CA LEU A 117 -10.60 -1.42 14.02
C LEU A 117 -10.34 -2.09 12.67
N SER A 118 -9.19 -1.82 12.05
CA SER A 118 -8.79 -2.46 10.79
C SER A 118 -8.59 -3.96 10.95
N VAL A 119 -7.92 -4.40 12.02
CA VAL A 119 -7.73 -5.82 12.35
C VAL A 119 -9.06 -6.48 12.68
N VAL A 120 -9.91 -5.84 13.48
CA VAL A 120 -11.25 -6.32 13.79
C VAL A 120 -12.09 -6.49 12.53
N TRP A 121 -12.07 -5.51 11.62
CA TRP A 121 -12.75 -5.61 10.33
C TRP A 121 -12.20 -6.74 9.47
N TYR A 122 -10.87 -6.90 9.42
CA TYR A 122 -10.23 -7.96 8.64
C TYR A 122 -10.65 -9.36 9.11
N TYR A 123 -10.70 -9.58 10.44
CA TYR A 123 -11.12 -10.85 11.05
C TYR A 123 -12.62 -10.95 11.37
N PHE A 124 -13.42 -9.97 10.97
CA PHE A 124 -14.84 -9.96 11.30
C PHE A 124 -15.53 -11.19 10.68
N PRO A 125 -16.29 -11.98 11.46
CA PRO A 125 -16.92 -13.18 10.94
C PRO A 125 -17.90 -12.84 9.80
N VAL A 126 -17.95 -13.69 8.77
CA VAL A 126 -18.80 -13.58 7.57
C VAL A 126 -18.36 -12.51 6.56
N TYR A 127 -18.07 -11.29 6.99
CA TYR A 127 -17.79 -10.15 6.09
C TYR A 127 -16.33 -9.71 6.05
N GLY A 128 -15.50 -10.26 6.93
CA GLY A 128 -14.11 -9.86 7.08
C GLY A 128 -13.25 -10.17 5.88
N GLY A 129 -12.20 -9.35 5.71
CA GLY A 129 -11.20 -9.47 4.65
C GLY A 129 -10.66 -10.89 4.47
N VAL A 130 -10.52 -11.66 5.56
CA VAL A 130 -10.06 -13.06 5.52
C VAL A 130 -10.88 -13.94 4.57
N HIS A 131 -12.17 -13.65 4.38
CA HIS A 131 -13.06 -14.49 3.58
C HIS A 131 -13.11 -14.14 2.08
N TRP A 132 -12.67 -12.94 1.69
CA TRP A 132 -12.81 -12.45 0.32
C TRP A 132 -11.54 -11.84 -0.27
N PHE A 133 -10.53 -11.51 0.55
CA PHE A 133 -9.27 -10.96 0.09
C PHE A 133 -8.42 -12.04 -0.57
N THR A 134 -8.29 -11.96 -1.88
CA THR A 134 -7.32 -12.74 -2.64
C THR A 134 -6.03 -11.93 -2.72
N GLY A 135 -4.91 -12.53 -2.32
CA GLY A 135 -3.61 -11.88 -2.34
C GLY A 135 -3.18 -11.37 -3.73
N PRO A 136 -2.05 -10.65 -3.83
CA PRO A 136 -1.57 -10.08 -5.08
C PRO A 136 -1.49 -11.14 -6.18
N VAL A 137 -2.29 -10.97 -7.23
CA VAL A 137 -2.25 -11.85 -8.40
C VAL A 137 -1.07 -11.39 -9.27
N SER A 138 -0.10 -12.26 -9.51
CA SER A 138 1.06 -11.92 -10.34
C SER A 138 0.63 -11.71 -11.79
N ASN A 139 0.75 -10.49 -12.29
CA ASN A 139 0.52 -10.15 -13.70
C ASN A 139 1.75 -10.39 -14.59
N VAL A 140 2.90 -10.76 -14.00
CA VAL A 140 4.20 -10.80 -14.69
C VAL A 140 4.31 -11.98 -15.66
N GLY A 141 3.61 -13.09 -15.40
CA GLY A 141 3.60 -14.26 -16.30
C GLY A 141 2.78 -14.04 -17.58
N LYS A 142 1.63 -13.35 -17.47
CA LYS A 142 0.69 -13.18 -18.58
C LYS A 142 1.26 -12.35 -19.72
N VAL A 143 2.00 -11.29 -19.39
CA VAL A 143 2.61 -10.41 -20.40
C VAL A 143 3.72 -11.14 -21.17
N SER A 144 4.51 -11.98 -20.50
CA SER A 144 5.56 -12.78 -21.14
C SER A 144 5.00 -13.89 -22.03
N GLU A 145 3.93 -14.55 -21.60
CA GLU A 145 3.25 -15.59 -22.38
C GLU A 145 2.46 -15.01 -23.57
N GLU A 146 1.77 -13.87 -23.38
CA GLU A 146 1.09 -13.17 -24.48
C GLU A 146 2.10 -12.66 -25.52
N ALA A 147 3.23 -12.09 -25.09
CA ALA A 147 4.31 -11.67 -25.99
C ALA A 147 4.95 -12.88 -26.73
N ALA A 148 5.19 -14.00 -26.04
CA ALA A 148 5.73 -15.20 -26.68
C ALA A 148 4.74 -15.83 -27.66
N SER A 149 3.45 -15.87 -27.33
CA SER A 149 2.40 -16.42 -28.20
C SER A 149 2.17 -15.59 -29.46
N SER A 150 2.24 -14.26 -29.35
CA SER A 150 2.07 -13.33 -30.47
C SER A 150 3.27 -13.36 -31.44
N ILE A 151 4.49 -13.50 -30.92
CA ILE A 151 5.68 -13.74 -31.75
C ILE A 151 5.57 -15.09 -32.47
N ARG A 152 5.20 -16.16 -31.76
CA ARG A 152 5.06 -17.50 -32.34
C ARG A 152 4.01 -17.54 -33.46
N GLY A 153 2.87 -16.89 -33.25
CA GLY A 153 1.82 -16.77 -34.28
C GLY A 153 2.24 -15.94 -35.50
N SER A 154 3.07 -14.91 -35.32
CA SER A 154 3.62 -14.13 -36.44
C SER A 154 4.63 -14.93 -37.27
N VAL A 155 5.46 -15.75 -36.61
CA VAL A 155 6.43 -16.62 -37.30
C VAL A 155 5.72 -17.70 -38.12
N GLU A 156 4.72 -18.39 -37.55
CA GLU A 156 3.95 -19.40 -38.30
C GLU A 156 3.25 -18.81 -39.53
N LYS A 157 2.69 -17.60 -39.39
CA LYS A 157 2.02 -16.91 -40.51
C LYS A 157 2.98 -16.56 -41.64
N ASN A 158 4.21 -16.15 -41.32
CA ASN A 158 5.24 -15.82 -42.30
C ASN A 158 5.76 -17.07 -43.03
N VAL A 159 6.02 -18.16 -42.29
CA VAL A 159 6.44 -19.44 -42.87
C VAL A 159 5.38 -19.99 -43.82
N HIS A 160 4.09 -19.87 -43.45
CA HIS A 160 3.00 -20.34 -44.30
C HIS A 160 2.83 -19.48 -45.56
N ALA A 161 3.04 -18.16 -45.44
CA ALA A 161 3.01 -17.26 -46.59
C ALA A 161 4.15 -17.55 -47.58
N GLU A 162 5.37 -17.83 -47.11
CA GLU A 162 6.50 -18.21 -47.97
C GLU A 162 6.23 -19.54 -48.69
N ALA A 163 5.71 -20.55 -47.99
CA ALA A 163 5.39 -21.86 -48.58
C ALA A 163 4.29 -21.81 -49.67
N THR A 164 3.38 -20.83 -49.61
CA THR A 164 2.35 -20.63 -50.65
C THR A 164 2.84 -19.85 -51.87
N VAL A 165 3.98 -19.16 -51.79
CA VAL A 165 4.55 -18.40 -52.90
C VAL A 165 5.49 -19.26 -53.75
N GLU A 166 6.05 -20.34 -53.18
CA GLU A 166 6.93 -21.30 -53.86
C GLU A 166 6.20 -22.50 -54.52
N ALA A 167 4.88 -22.60 -54.38
CA ALA A 167 4.04 -23.67 -54.95
C ALA A 167 3.24 -23.19 -56.18
#